data_AF-A0A356X261-F1
#
_entry.id   AF-A0A356X261-F1
#
_cell.length_a   1.000
_cell.length_b   1.000
_cell.length_c   1.000
_cell.angle_alpha   90.00
_cell.angle_beta   90.00
_cell.angle_gamma   90.00
#
_symmetry.space_group_name_H-M   'P 1'
#
loop_
_entity.id
_entity.type
_entity.pdbx_description
1 polymer ?
#
loop_
_entity_poly.entity_id
_entity_poly.type
_entity_poly.pdbx_seq_one_letter_code
_entity_poly.pdbx_strand_id
1 'polypeptide(L)'
;EEAFESEEINKVDLVIMDIGLPGMTGIEGVKYMREHHPDVNIIMATVHDDDDHIFDALKAGAVGYLMKKVTPDEMVEAIRNAQDGGSPITPNIARKVIATFKKAADLEEEL
;
A
#
# COMPACT_ATOMS: atom_id res chain seq x y z
N GLU A 1 -10.40 12.92 4.70
CA GLU A 1 -11.55 12.63 5.59
C GLU A 1 -12.84 12.47 4.80
N GLU A 2 -13.27 13.47 4.02
CA GLU A 2 -14.53 13.40 3.24
C GLU A 2 -14.71 12.15 2.36
N ALA A 3 -13.63 11.63 1.75
CA ALA A 3 -13.68 10.42 0.93
C ALA A 3 -14.07 9.14 1.71
N PHE A 4 -13.77 9.08 3.00
CA PHE A 4 -14.07 7.94 3.86
C PHE A 4 -15.49 7.96 4.42
N GLU A 5 -16.13 9.13 4.44
CA GLU A 5 -17.50 9.31 4.95
C GLU A 5 -18.56 9.15 3.83
N SER A 6 -18.13 9.04 2.58
CA SER A 6 -19.02 8.86 1.43
C SER A 6 -19.66 7.48 1.43
N GLU A 7 -20.98 7.40 1.21
CA GLU A 7 -21.68 6.13 1.01
C GLU A 7 -21.13 5.31 -0.17
N GLU A 8 -20.47 5.97 -1.14
CA GLU A 8 -19.85 5.33 -2.31
C GLU A 8 -18.72 4.37 -1.91
N ILE A 9 -18.05 4.61 -0.78
CA ILE A 9 -16.96 3.75 -0.30
C ILE A 9 -17.44 2.32 0.01
N ASN A 10 -18.73 2.15 0.30
CA ASN A 10 -19.32 0.82 0.54
C ASN A 10 -19.48 0.00 -0.74
N LYS A 11 -19.25 0.60 -1.92
CA LYS A 11 -19.43 -0.04 -3.22
C LYS A 11 -18.13 -0.22 -4.00
N VAL A 12 -16.99 0.13 -3.39
CA VAL A 12 -15.68 -0.03 -4.05
C VAL A 12 -15.04 -1.34 -3.63
N ASP A 13 -14.40 -2.02 -4.58
CA ASP A 13 -13.60 -3.22 -4.31
C ASP A 13 -12.12 -2.88 -4.05
N LEU A 14 -11.69 -1.69 -4.48
CA LEU A 14 -10.30 -1.26 -4.40
C LEU A 14 -10.17 0.25 -4.21
N VAL A 15 -9.21 0.66 -3.38
CA VAL A 15 -8.80 2.05 -3.17
C VAL A 15 -7.33 2.23 -3.55
N ILE A 16 -7.07 3.31 -4.28
CA ILE A 16 -5.71 3.83 -4.48
C ILE A 16 -5.48 4.92 -3.45
N MET A 17 -4.49 4.71 -2.58
CA MET A 17 -4.21 5.58 -1.44
C MET A 17 -2.88 6.32 -1.63
N ASP A 18 -2.90 7.64 -1.51
CA ASP A 18 -1.66 8.42 -1.41
C ASP A 18 -1.23 8.57 0.04
N ILE A 19 0.08 8.57 0.31
CA ILE A 19 0.60 8.86 1.67
C ILE A 19 0.41 10.33 2.03
N GLY A 20 0.66 11.23 1.07
CA GLY A 20 0.63 12.69 1.26
C GLY A 20 -0.76 13.32 1.25
N LEU A 21 -1.77 12.62 1.78
CA LEU A 21 -3.13 13.17 1.91
C LEU A 21 -3.13 14.39 2.86
N PRO A 22 -3.96 15.41 2.58
CA PRO A 22 -4.19 16.49 3.52
C PRO A 22 -5.04 16.00 4.71
N GLY A 23 -4.73 16.48 5.92
CA GLY A 23 -5.42 16.11 7.15
C GLY A 23 -4.79 14.89 7.81
N MET A 24 -5.18 13.69 7.37
CA MET A 24 -4.58 12.43 7.81
C MET A 24 -3.61 11.87 6.79
N THR A 25 -2.64 11.09 7.24
CA THR A 25 -1.74 10.35 6.35
C THR A 25 -2.49 9.23 5.62
N GLY A 26 -2.01 8.85 4.43
CA GLY A 26 -2.53 7.68 3.73
C GLY A 26 -2.46 6.40 4.55
N ILE A 27 -1.41 6.24 5.36
CA ILE A 27 -1.22 5.06 6.23
C ILE A 27 -2.30 4.99 7.32
N GLU A 28 -2.67 6.13 7.91
CA GLU A 28 -3.83 6.20 8.81
C GLU A 28 -5.13 5.88 8.07
N GLY A 29 -5.28 6.36 6.84
CA GLY A 29 -6.39 5.99 5.95
C GLY A 29 -6.47 4.49 5.68
N VAL A 30 -5.33 3.80 5.49
CA VAL A 30 -5.30 2.32 5.35
C VAL A 30 -5.84 1.66 6.61
N LYS A 31 -5.36 2.07 7.80
CA LYS A 31 -5.82 1.50 9.08
C LYS A 31 -7.31 1.69 9.26
N TYR A 32 -7.81 2.90 8.99
CA TYR A 32 -9.23 3.21 9.04
C TYR A 32 -10.05 2.29 8.12
N MET A 33 -9.62 2.15 6.85
CA MET A 33 -10.31 1.30 5.89
C MET A 33 -10.27 -0.17 6.29
N ARG A 34 -9.20 -0.66 6.91
CA ARG A 34 -9.14 -2.03 7.41
C ARG A 34 -10.07 -2.30 8.58
N GLU A 35 -10.34 -1.30 9.42
CA GLU A 35 -11.29 -1.41 10.52
C GLU A 35 -12.75 -1.39 10.04
N HIS A 36 -13.07 -0.58 9.02
CA HIS A 36 -14.46 -0.34 8.60
C HIS A 36 -14.86 -1.12 7.33
N HIS A 37 -13.90 -1.44 6.46
CA HIS A 37 -14.08 -2.06 5.14
C HIS A 37 -12.98 -3.12 4.88
N PRO A 38 -12.92 -4.20 5.69
CA PRO A 38 -11.80 -5.14 5.69
C PRO A 38 -11.58 -5.86 4.36
N ASP A 39 -12.62 -6.01 3.53
CA ASP A 39 -12.57 -6.71 2.24
C ASP A 39 -12.06 -5.83 1.10
N VAL A 40 -11.94 -4.51 1.29
CA VAL A 40 -11.49 -3.59 0.25
C VAL A 40 -9.98 -3.71 0.07
N ASN A 41 -9.53 -3.89 -1.16
CA ASN A 41 -8.11 -3.89 -1.48
C ASN A 41 -7.56 -2.46 -1.47
N ILE A 42 -6.37 -2.27 -0.92
CA ILE A 42 -5.76 -0.93 -0.83
C ILE A 42 -4.37 -0.99 -1.43
N ILE A 43 -4.16 -0.24 -2.52
CA ILE A 43 -2.85 -0.07 -3.14
C ILE A 43 -2.34 1.33 -2.77
N MET A 44 -1.13 1.40 -2.21
CA MET A 44 -0.46 2.70 -2.07
C MET A 44 0.05 3.17 -3.42
N ALA A 45 -0.19 4.44 -3.76
CA ALA A 45 0.41 5.11 -4.90
C ALA A 45 1.04 6.42 -4.44
N THR A 46 2.37 6.46 -4.31
CA THR A 46 3.04 7.58 -3.64
C THR A 46 4.42 7.93 -4.22
N VAL A 47 4.95 9.11 -3.85
CA VAL A 47 6.32 9.52 -4.16
C VAL A 47 7.33 9.09 -3.10
N HIS A 48 6.86 8.68 -1.92
CA HIS A 48 7.70 8.21 -0.83
C HIS A 48 8.20 6.80 -1.13
N ASP A 49 9.49 6.56 -0.92
CA ASP A 49 10.10 5.25 -1.14
C ASP A 49 11.03 4.83 -0.01
N ASP A 50 11.07 5.57 1.09
CA ASP A 50 11.84 5.19 2.26
C ASP A 50 11.24 3.98 2.98
N ASP A 51 12.10 3.24 3.67
CA ASP A 51 11.78 1.95 4.24
C ASP A 51 10.63 2.05 5.25
N ASP A 52 10.64 3.06 6.13
CA ASP A 52 9.63 3.22 7.18
C ASP A 52 8.22 3.34 6.59
N HIS A 53 8.01 4.22 5.60
CA HIS A 53 6.71 4.35 4.95
C HIS A 53 6.26 3.08 4.22
N ILE A 54 7.20 2.35 3.60
CA ILE A 54 6.88 1.09 2.92
C ILE A 54 6.37 0.07 3.94
N PHE A 55 7.13 -0.16 5.02
CA PHE A 55 6.77 -1.17 6.01
C PHE A 55 5.54 -0.78 6.81
N ASP A 56 5.38 0.50 7.17
CA ASP A 56 4.20 0.95 7.91
C ASP A 56 2.93 0.84 7.08
N ALA A 57 2.97 1.14 5.79
CA ALA A 57 1.83 0.94 4.89
C ALA A 57 1.47 -0.54 4.73
N LEU A 58 2.47 -1.41 4.52
CA LEU A 58 2.24 -2.86 4.39
C LEU A 58 1.71 -3.45 5.70
N LYS A 59 2.27 -3.08 6.85
CA LYS A 59 1.78 -3.49 8.18
C LYS A 59 0.37 -2.99 8.47
N ALA A 60 0.03 -1.79 8.00
CA ALA A 60 -1.33 -1.26 8.10
C ALA A 60 -2.34 -2.04 7.26
N GLY A 61 -1.88 -2.89 6.33
CA GLY A 61 -2.72 -3.77 5.52
C GLY A 61 -2.87 -3.33 4.08
N ALA A 62 -1.98 -2.47 3.53
CA ALA A 62 -1.94 -2.24 2.10
C ALA A 62 -1.52 -3.54 1.37
N VAL A 63 -2.19 -3.87 0.27
CA VAL A 63 -1.91 -5.08 -0.53
C VAL A 63 -0.88 -4.83 -1.64
N GLY A 64 -0.59 -3.56 -1.94
CA GLY A 64 0.36 -3.17 -2.96
C GLY A 64 1.00 -1.81 -2.68
N TYR A 65 2.15 -1.56 -3.30
CA TYR A 65 2.91 -0.32 -3.14
C TYR A 65 3.57 0.12 -4.45
N LEU A 66 3.00 1.17 -5.03
CA LEU A 66 3.40 1.73 -6.31
C LEU A 66 4.04 3.12 -6.14
N MET A 67 5.13 3.34 -6.86
CA MET A 67 5.68 4.68 -7.01
C MET A 67 4.82 5.48 -7.99
N LYS A 68 4.51 6.75 -7.68
CA LYS A 68 3.73 7.69 -8.53
C LYS A 68 4.33 8.02 -9.91
N LYS A 69 5.43 7.37 -10.27
CA LYS A 69 6.06 7.41 -11.59
C LYS A 69 5.60 6.28 -12.54
N VAL A 70 4.76 5.35 -12.06
CA VAL A 70 4.15 4.35 -12.93
C VAL A 70 3.28 5.02 -13.98
N THR A 71 3.29 4.46 -15.19
CA THR A 71 2.42 4.85 -16.28
C THR A 71 0.96 4.48 -15.97
N PRO A 72 -0.02 5.09 -16.66
CA PRO A 72 -1.42 4.71 -16.51
C PRO A 72 -1.69 3.22 -16.80
N ASP A 73 -1.01 2.64 -17.79
CA ASP A 73 -1.16 1.23 -18.14
C ASP A 73 -0.63 0.32 -17.03
N GLU A 74 0.54 0.64 -16.46
CA GLU A 74 1.08 -0.07 -15.29
C GLU A 74 0.16 0.04 -14.07
N MET A 75 -0.49 1.20 -13.87
CA MET A 75 -1.49 1.37 -12.80
C MET A 75 -2.71 0.46 -13.04
N VAL A 76 -3.23 0.41 -14.26
CA VAL A 76 -4.37 -0.46 -14.60
C VAL A 76 -4.00 -1.94 -14.41
N GLU A 77 -2.79 -2.34 -14.82
CA GLU A 77 -2.30 -3.70 -14.61
C GLU A 77 -2.18 -4.03 -13.11
N ALA A 78 -1.67 -3.09 -12.31
CA ALA A 78 -1.58 -3.26 -10.87
C ALA A 78 -2.96 -3.42 -10.20
N ILE A 79 -3.96 -2.63 -10.60
CA ILE A 79 -5.34 -2.77 -10.10
C ILE A 79 -5.87 -4.17 -10.40
N ARG A 80 -5.73 -4.65 -11.65
CA ARG A 80 -6.17 -6.00 -12.03
C ARG A 80 -5.45 -7.07 -11.22
N ASN A 81 -4.13 -6.94 -11.09
CA ASN A 81 -3.32 -7.86 -10.31
C ASN A 81 -3.79 -7.97 -8.85
N ALA A 82 -4.11 -6.83 -8.20
CA ALA A 82 -4.63 -6.82 -6.84
C ALA A 82 -6.04 -7.44 -6.74
N GLN A 83 -6.92 -7.18 -7.71
CA GLN A 83 -8.25 -7.80 -7.77
C GLN A 83 -8.17 -9.33 -7.94
N ASP A 84 -7.16 -9.82 -8.64
CA ASP A 84 -6.88 -11.25 -8.79
C ASP A 84 -6.15 -11.87 -7.59
N GLY A 85 -5.98 -11.13 -6.48
CA GLY A 85 -5.33 -11.59 -5.24
C GLY A 85 -3.81 -11.44 -5.21
N GLY A 86 -3.23 -10.73 -6.19
CA GLY A 86 -1.81 -10.40 -6.23
C GLY A 86 -1.43 -9.19 -5.36
N SER A 87 -0.13 -8.91 -5.30
CA SER A 87 0.44 -7.78 -4.56
C SER A 87 1.32 -6.94 -5.48
N PRO A 88 0.75 -5.92 -6.17
CA PRO A 88 1.52 -5.13 -7.11
C PRO A 88 2.50 -4.22 -6.38
N ILE A 89 3.79 -4.39 -6.66
CA ILE A 89 4.88 -3.66 -6.02
C ILE A 89 5.88 -3.20 -7.10
N THR A 90 6.21 -1.91 -7.10
CA THR A 90 7.23 -1.37 -8.01
C THR A 90 8.59 -2.05 -7.79
N PRO A 91 9.39 -2.34 -8.83
CA PRO A 91 10.62 -3.11 -8.67
C PRO A 91 11.63 -2.58 -7.63
N ASN A 92 11.78 -1.26 -7.48
CA ASN A 92 12.65 -0.68 -6.46
C ASN A 92 12.14 -0.95 -5.04
N ILE A 93 10.83 -0.91 -4.83
CA ILE A 93 10.19 -1.18 -3.54
C ILE A 93 10.33 -2.67 -3.20
N ALA A 94 10.10 -3.56 -4.16
CA ALA A 94 10.29 -4.99 -3.96
C ALA A 94 11.72 -5.33 -3.52
N ARG A 95 12.74 -4.68 -4.10
CA ARG A 95 14.13 -4.84 -3.67
C ARG A 95 14.36 -4.39 -2.22
N LYS A 96 13.76 -3.27 -1.80
CA LYS A 96 13.85 -2.77 -0.42
C LYS A 96 13.21 -3.75 0.56
N VAL A 97 12.00 -4.22 0.26
CA VAL A 97 11.32 -5.24 1.07
C VAL A 97 12.17 -6.49 1.25
N ILE A 98 12.70 -7.05 0.14
CA ILE A 98 13.56 -8.25 0.19
C ILE A 98 14.85 -7.99 1.00
N ALA A 99 15.48 -6.82 0.83
CA ALA A 99 16.70 -6.48 1.54
C ALA A 99 16.48 -6.40 3.06
N THR A 100 15.36 -5.84 3.49
CA THR A 100 15.02 -5.76 4.92
C THR A 100 14.79 -7.14 5.53
N PHE A 101 14.12 -8.05 4.83
CA PHE A 101 13.95 -9.43 5.32
C PHE A 101 15.28 -10.17 5.49
N LYS A 102 16.24 -9.97 4.56
CA LYS A 102 17.59 -10.53 4.70
C LYS A 102 18.29 -10.00 5.93
N LYS A 103 18.27 -8.68 6.11
CA LYS A 103 18.88 -8.04 7.28
C LYS A 103 18.26 -8.55 8.58
N ALA A 104 16.94 -8.69 8.65
CA ALA A 104 16.26 -9.20 9.84
C ALA A 104 16.69 -10.65 10.17
N ALA A 105 16.82 -11.51 9.14
CA ALA A 105 17.29 -12.89 9.33
C ALA A 105 18.74 -12.94 9.84
N ASP A 106 19.63 -12.12 9.28
CA ASP A 106 21.04 -12.05 9.71
C ASP A 106 21.15 -11.63 11.19
N LEU A 107 20.31 -10.70 11.66
CA LEU A 107 20.28 -10.29 13.08
C LEU A 107 19.81 -11.41 14.02
N GLU A 108 18.88 -12.26 13.59
CA GLU A 108 18.39 -13.38 14.42
C GLU A 108 19.43 -14.50 14.53
N GLU A 109 20.29 -14.70 13.52
CA GLU A 109 21.38 -15.67 13.55
C GLU A 109 22.57 -15.23 14.44
N GLU A 110 22.71 -13.93 14.71
CA GLU A 110 23.77 -13.36 15.56
C GLU A 110 23.42 -13.34 17.06
N LEU A 111 22.18 -13.70 17.45
CA LEU A 111 21.69 -13.73 18.85
C LEU A 111 21.74 -15.14 19.46
#